data_AF-A0A8J5CQC4-F1
#
_entry.id   AF-A0A8J5CQC4-F1
#
_cell.length_a   1.000
_cell.length_b   1.000
_cell.length_c   1.000
_cell.angle_alpha   90.00
_cell.angle_beta   90.00
_cell.angle_gamma   90.00
#
_symmetry.space_group_name_H-M   'P 1'
#
loop_
_entity.id
_entity.type
_entity.pdbx_description
1 polymer ?
#
loop_
_entity_poly.entity_id
_entity_poly.type
_entity_poly.pdbx_seq_one_letter_code
_entity_poly.pdbx_strand_id
1 'polypeptide(L)'
;MRLVCLANAYALCANTKPEEFAWDQDSLYDWLFGCLEAGKMSRPPVTVPHRNHKDTVWTEVEEVYCNCRLPRNENRMMVVCFSCSKQYHSSCEGVSLHTAGSQMFHCSSCSATGGNLGSFKRPVRLLPPTYKCLNCRKKKKDKTLA
;
A
#
# COMPACT_ATOMS: atom_id res chain seq x y z
N MET A 1 -23.21 -8.52 34.89
CA MET A 1 -23.79 -7.30 34.28
C MET A 1 -22.71 -6.63 33.45
N ARG A 2 -22.95 -6.38 32.16
CA ARG A 2 -21.88 -6.10 31.18
C ARG A 2 -21.36 -4.66 31.28
N LEU A 3 -20.10 -4.47 31.70
CA LEU A 3 -19.42 -3.17 31.76
C LEU A 3 -19.32 -2.44 30.41
N VAL A 4 -19.60 -3.16 29.32
CA VAL A 4 -19.73 -2.62 27.96
C VAL A 4 -20.71 -1.43 27.90
N CYS A 5 -21.78 -1.44 28.68
CA CYS A 5 -22.73 -0.32 28.72
C CYS A 5 -22.08 0.98 29.25
N LEU A 6 -21.18 0.87 30.23
CA LEU A 6 -20.45 2.00 30.77
C LEU A 6 -19.46 2.56 29.74
N ALA A 7 -18.77 1.67 29.01
CA ALA A 7 -17.88 2.06 27.92
C ALA A 7 -18.63 2.75 26.77
N ASN A 8 -19.83 2.26 26.43
CA ASN A 8 -20.71 2.93 25.46
C ASN A 8 -21.17 4.31 25.93
N ALA A 9 -21.55 4.44 27.21
CA ALA A 9 -21.92 5.74 27.79
C ALA A 9 -20.75 6.73 27.73
N TYR A 10 -19.53 6.27 28.05
CA TYR A 10 -18.32 7.07 27.89
C TYR A 10 -18.14 7.55 26.44
N ALA A 11 -18.31 6.67 25.45
CA ALA A 11 -18.18 7.04 24.04
C ALA A 11 -19.20 8.11 23.62
N LEU A 12 -20.45 8.01 24.09
CA LEU A 12 -21.49 9.00 23.86
C LEU A 12 -21.14 10.35 24.51
N CYS A 13 -20.65 10.35 25.76
CA CYS A 13 -20.18 11.56 26.43
C CYS A 13 -18.97 12.20 25.73
N ALA A 14 -18.12 11.38 25.09
CA ALA A 14 -17.00 11.82 24.27
C ALA A 14 -17.39 12.25 22.84
N ASN A 15 -18.69 12.29 22.52
CA ASN A 15 -19.23 12.60 21.20
C ASN A 15 -18.71 11.66 20.09
N THR A 16 -18.49 10.39 20.43
CA THR A 16 -18.07 9.32 19.52
C THR A 16 -19.15 8.25 19.45
N LYS A 17 -19.27 7.55 18.30
CA LYS A 17 -20.29 6.52 18.14
C LYS A 17 -19.83 5.22 18.82
N PRO A 18 -20.65 4.59 19.68
CA PRO A 18 -20.26 3.34 20.37
C PRO A 18 -20.05 2.17 19.40
N GLU A 19 -20.68 2.20 18.23
CA GLU A 19 -20.54 1.21 17.15
C GLU A 19 -19.13 1.18 16.53
N GLU A 20 -18.33 2.23 16.73
CA GLU A 20 -16.96 2.33 16.23
C GLU A 20 -15.94 1.60 17.12
N PHE A 21 -16.37 1.09 18.28
CA PHE A 21 -15.49 0.48 19.27
C PHE A 21 -15.89 -0.95 19.61
N ALA A 22 -14.91 -1.85 19.60
CA ALA A 22 -15.02 -3.17 20.19
C ALA A 22 -14.36 -3.16 21.57
N TRP A 23 -15.17 -2.97 22.62
CA TRP A 23 -14.68 -2.89 24.00
C TRP A 23 -14.14 -4.22 24.49
N ASP A 24 -13.01 -4.18 25.20
CA ASP A 24 -12.43 -5.37 25.79
C ASP A 24 -13.13 -5.70 27.11
N GLN A 25 -13.99 -6.73 27.11
CA GLN A 25 -14.79 -7.04 28.29
C GLN A 25 -13.94 -7.47 29.49
N ASP A 26 -12.81 -8.13 29.26
CA ASP A 26 -11.97 -8.67 30.31
C ASP A 26 -11.19 -7.55 31.01
N SER A 27 -10.69 -6.57 30.25
CA SER A 27 -9.92 -5.43 30.80
C SER A 27 -10.79 -4.27 31.31
N LEU A 28 -12.09 -4.26 31.03
CA LEU A 28 -12.99 -3.16 31.45
C LEU A 28 -13.10 -3.04 32.98
N TYR A 29 -13.00 -4.15 33.71
CA TYR A 29 -13.05 -4.14 35.17
C TYR A 29 -11.83 -3.45 35.77
N ASP A 30 -10.64 -3.84 35.32
CA ASP A 30 -9.37 -3.25 35.78
C ASP A 30 -9.29 -1.76 35.45
N TRP A 31 -9.74 -1.37 34.26
CA TRP A 31 -9.84 0.03 33.88
C TRP A 31 -10.79 0.83 34.79
N LEU A 32 -11.99 0.32 35.05
CA LEU A 32 -12.97 1.00 35.88
C LEU A 32 -12.46 1.16 37.30
N PHE A 33 -11.87 0.10 37.84
CA PHE A 33 -11.27 0.12 39.17
C PHE A 33 -10.17 1.19 39.27
N GLY A 34 -9.25 1.23 38.31
CA GLY A 34 -8.21 2.26 38.26
C GLY A 34 -8.75 3.69 38.11
N CYS A 35 -9.87 3.88 37.38
CA CYS A 35 -10.52 5.19 37.28
C CYS A 35 -11.14 5.66 38.60
N LEU A 36 -11.74 4.73 39.35
CA LEU A 36 -12.34 5.02 40.65
C LEU A 36 -11.28 5.34 41.70
N GLU A 37 -10.17 4.59 41.74
CA GLU A 37 -9.04 4.89 42.61
C GLU A 37 -8.40 6.24 42.29
N ALA A 38 -8.26 6.57 41.01
CA ALA A 38 -7.69 7.84 40.57
C ALA A 38 -8.66 9.03 40.66
N GLY A 39 -9.94 8.78 40.94
CA GLY A 39 -11.01 9.79 40.92
C GLY A 39 -11.20 10.47 39.55
N LYS A 40 -10.78 9.82 38.46
CA LYS A 40 -10.78 10.38 37.10
C LYS A 40 -11.20 9.31 36.09
N MET A 41 -12.22 9.63 35.29
CA MET A 41 -12.61 8.78 34.16
C MET A 41 -11.63 8.96 33.01
N SER A 42 -10.97 7.87 32.61
CA SER A 42 -10.11 7.82 31.43
C SER A 42 -10.79 7.06 30.29
N ARG A 43 -10.16 6.97 29.11
CA ARG A 43 -10.75 6.24 27.99
C ARG A 43 -10.77 4.72 28.25
N PRO A 44 -11.90 4.02 28.08
CA PRO A 44 -11.96 2.58 28.27
C PRO A 44 -11.06 1.81 27.28
N PRO A 45 -10.56 0.62 27.67
CA PRO A 45 -9.74 -0.23 26.81
C PRO A 45 -10.54 -0.73 25.61
N VAL A 46 -9.93 -0.64 24.43
CA VAL A 46 -10.52 -1.10 23.17
C VAL A 46 -9.63 -2.19 22.60
N THR A 47 -10.20 -3.33 22.22
CA THR A 47 -9.46 -4.48 21.63
C THR A 47 -8.85 -4.11 20.27
N VAL A 48 -9.62 -3.41 19.44
CA VAL A 48 -9.22 -2.76 18.18
C VAL A 48 -10.28 -1.70 17.82
N PRO A 49 -9.93 -0.60 17.14
CA PRO A 49 -10.94 0.24 16.50
C PRO A 49 -11.75 -0.64 15.54
N HIS A 50 -13.08 -0.61 15.63
CA HIS A 50 -13.92 -1.29 14.64
C HIS A 50 -13.81 -0.52 13.32
N ARG A 51 -12.79 -0.84 12.53
CA ARG A 51 -12.62 -0.25 11.21
C ARG A 51 -13.64 -0.87 10.28
N ASN A 52 -14.68 -0.11 9.98
CA ASN A 52 -15.64 -0.47 8.95
C ASN A 52 -14.89 -0.57 7.61
N HIS A 53 -14.69 -1.80 7.13
CA HIS A 53 -13.99 -2.08 5.87
C HIS A 53 -14.75 -1.61 4.62
N LYS A 54 -15.95 -1.03 4.80
CA LYS A 54 -16.80 -0.54 3.71
C LYS A 54 -16.29 0.76 3.10
N ASP A 55 -15.51 1.54 3.85
CA ASP A 55 -14.99 2.85 3.41
C ASP A 55 -13.55 2.79 2.89
N THR A 56 -12.95 1.60 2.78
CA THR A 56 -11.59 1.48 2.26
C THR A 56 -11.57 1.60 0.75
N VAL A 57 -11.02 2.70 0.24
CA VAL A 57 -10.65 2.88 -1.17
C VAL A 57 -9.51 1.92 -1.49
N TRP A 58 -9.68 1.11 -2.54
CA TRP A 58 -8.64 0.27 -3.11
C TRP A 58 -7.99 1.04 -4.25
N THR A 59 -6.66 1.13 -4.24
CA THR A 59 -5.90 1.78 -5.32
C THR A 59 -5.07 0.73 -6.01
N GLU A 60 -5.27 0.60 -7.31
CA GLU A 60 -4.42 -0.19 -8.19
C GLU A 60 -3.10 0.57 -8.39
N VAL A 61 -1.98 -0.06 -8.04
CA VAL A 61 -0.65 0.53 -8.21
C VAL A 61 0.02 -0.21 -9.35
N GLU A 62 -0.02 0.38 -10.54
CA GLU A 62 0.71 -0.13 -11.70
C GLU A 62 2.12 0.48 -11.76
N GLU A 63 3.10 -0.34 -12.14
CA GLU A 63 4.47 0.14 -12.35
C GLU A 63 4.58 0.83 -13.71
N VAL A 64 5.02 2.09 -13.70
CA VAL A 64 5.24 2.89 -14.91
C VAL A 64 6.68 2.78 -15.39
N TYR A 65 6.85 2.58 -16.70
CA TYR A 65 8.15 2.46 -17.36
C TYR A 65 8.31 3.52 -18.45
N CYS A 66 9.50 3.53 -19.06
CA CYS A 66 9.86 4.44 -20.14
C CYS A 66 9.77 5.94 -19.74
N ASN A 67 10.23 6.82 -20.63
CA ASN A 67 10.07 8.27 -20.48
C ASN A 67 8.61 8.70 -20.65
N CYS A 68 7.77 7.88 -21.30
CA CYS A 68 6.35 8.15 -21.47
C CYS A 68 5.49 7.90 -20.21
N ARG A 69 6.07 7.36 -19.12
CA ARG A 69 5.38 7.09 -17.85
C ARG A 69 4.10 6.25 -18.01
N LEU A 70 4.14 5.28 -18.92
CA LEU A 70 3.03 4.35 -19.15
C LEU A 70 3.37 2.97 -18.56
N PRO A 71 2.35 2.20 -18.13
CA PRO A 71 2.54 0.82 -17.71
C PRO A 71 3.01 -0.05 -18.88
N ARG A 72 3.58 -1.21 -18.55
CA ARG A 72 4.01 -2.19 -19.55
C ARG A 72 2.78 -2.74 -20.29
N ASN A 73 2.75 -2.58 -21.60
CA ASN A 73 1.72 -3.15 -22.47
C ASN A 73 2.30 -4.35 -23.23
N GLU A 74 1.60 -5.48 -23.26
CA GLU A 74 2.02 -6.71 -23.95
C GLU A 74 2.20 -6.52 -25.47
N ASN A 75 1.45 -5.58 -26.06
CA ASN A 75 1.52 -5.28 -27.49
C ASN A 75 2.69 -4.34 -27.86
N ARG A 76 3.46 -3.85 -26.88
CA ARG A 76 4.58 -2.95 -27.11
C ARG A 76 5.89 -3.59 -26.71
N MET A 77 6.78 -3.76 -27.67
CA MET A 77 8.12 -4.26 -27.41
C MET A 77 8.94 -3.29 -26.58
N MET A 78 9.59 -3.83 -25.55
CA MET A 78 10.47 -3.08 -24.66
C MET A 78 11.94 -3.50 -24.83
N VAL A 79 12.83 -2.53 -24.72
CA VAL A 79 14.28 -2.67 -24.74
C VAL A 79 14.85 -2.23 -23.39
N VAL A 80 15.93 -2.87 -22.94
CA VAL A 80 16.57 -2.56 -21.65
C VAL A 80 17.85 -1.79 -21.91
N CYS A 81 18.00 -0.62 -21.28
CA CYS A 81 19.23 0.15 -21.40
C CYS A 81 20.38 -0.52 -20.63
N PHE A 82 21.53 -0.68 -21.26
CA PHE A 82 22.72 -1.28 -20.64
C PHE A 82 23.26 -0.44 -19.46
N SER A 83 23.24 0.89 -19.57
CA SER A 83 23.79 1.79 -18.53
C SER A 83 22.92 1.92 -17.28
N CYS A 84 21.60 2.08 -17.43
CA CYS A 84 20.70 2.35 -16.31
C CYS A 84 19.75 1.20 -15.97
N SER A 85 19.78 0.11 -16.74
CA SER A 85 18.90 -1.07 -16.58
C SER A 85 17.40 -0.76 -16.55
N LYS A 86 16.99 0.42 -17.03
CA LYS A 86 15.58 0.80 -17.18
C LYS A 86 15.01 0.27 -18.49
N GLN A 87 13.70 0.04 -18.49
CA GLN A 87 12.95 -0.46 -19.64
C GLN A 87 12.30 0.70 -20.40
N TYR A 88 12.42 0.66 -21.72
CA TYR A 88 11.89 1.66 -22.64
C TYR A 88 11.13 0.99 -23.76
N HIS A 89 10.06 1.62 -24.24
CA HIS A 89 9.40 1.15 -25.46
C HIS A 89 10.32 1.40 -26.66
N SER A 90 10.49 0.39 -27.50
CA SER A 90 11.22 0.50 -28.78
C SER A 90 10.75 1.69 -29.61
N SER A 91 9.44 1.94 -29.66
CA SER A 91 8.84 3.07 -30.36
C SER A 91 9.15 4.44 -29.72
N CYS A 92 9.33 4.51 -28.40
CA CYS A 92 9.64 5.76 -27.71
C CYS A 92 11.10 6.20 -27.91
N GLU A 93 12.02 5.24 -28.05
CA GLU A 93 13.45 5.52 -28.23
C GLU A 93 13.90 5.33 -29.69
N GLY A 94 12.97 5.09 -30.62
CA GLY A 94 13.25 4.96 -32.05
C GLY A 94 14.08 3.73 -32.43
N VAL A 95 14.09 2.68 -31.59
CA VAL A 95 14.88 1.46 -31.82
C VAL A 95 14.11 0.53 -32.73
N SER A 96 14.71 0.16 -33.87
CA SER A 96 14.15 -0.85 -34.76
C SER A 96 14.33 -2.26 -34.18
N LEU A 97 13.32 -3.12 -34.38
CA LEU A 97 13.30 -4.54 -33.98
C LEU A 97 14.60 -5.29 -34.32
N HIS A 98 15.18 -4.99 -35.49
CA HIS A 98 16.38 -5.65 -36.01
C HIS A 98 17.64 -5.38 -35.17
N THR A 99 17.68 -4.27 -34.44
CA THR A 99 18.83 -3.86 -33.63
C THR A 99 18.79 -4.45 -32.21
N ALA A 100 17.63 -4.94 -31.77
CA ALA A 100 17.41 -5.46 -30.42
C ALA A 100 18.14 -6.78 -30.13
N GLY A 101 18.61 -7.49 -31.16
CA GLY A 101 19.29 -8.78 -31.02
C GLY A 101 20.81 -8.72 -30.91
N SER A 102 21.46 -7.63 -31.34
CA SER A 102 22.90 -7.68 -31.68
C SER A 102 23.76 -6.55 -31.10
N GLN A 103 23.17 -5.51 -30.49
CA GLN A 103 23.93 -4.38 -29.94
C GLN A 103 23.41 -3.94 -28.56
N MET A 104 24.32 -3.51 -27.68
CA MET A 104 23.98 -2.96 -26.37
C MET A 104 23.18 -1.65 -26.55
N PHE A 105 21.90 -1.66 -26.17
CA PHE A 105 21.05 -0.47 -26.26
C PHE A 105 21.37 0.54 -25.15
N HIS A 106 21.54 1.82 -25.52
CA HIS A 106 21.62 2.95 -24.61
C HIS A 106 20.42 3.89 -24.85
N CYS A 107 19.69 4.25 -23.79
CA CYS A 107 18.61 5.23 -23.91
C CYS A 107 19.16 6.63 -24.18
N SER A 108 18.33 7.49 -24.76
CA SER A 108 18.61 8.90 -25.05
C SER A 108 19.29 9.67 -23.90
N SER A 109 18.90 9.39 -22.67
CA SER A 109 19.52 10.01 -21.48
C SER A 109 20.95 9.51 -21.20
N CYS A 110 21.19 8.20 -21.40
CA CYS A 110 22.49 7.57 -21.16
C CYS A 110 23.45 7.70 -22.36
N SER A 111 22.95 7.91 -23.57
CA SER A 111 23.78 8.19 -24.74
C SER A 111 24.28 9.64 -24.76
N ALA A 112 23.47 10.60 -24.29
CA ALA A 112 23.85 12.01 -24.21
C ALA A 112 24.76 12.34 -23.02
N THR A 113 24.65 11.58 -21.94
CA THR A 113 25.39 11.81 -20.70
C THR A 113 26.28 10.61 -20.44
N GLY A 114 27.56 10.70 -20.80
CA GLY A 114 28.55 9.67 -20.48
C GLY A 114 28.46 9.30 -18.99
N GLY A 115 27.89 8.12 -18.74
CA GLY A 115 27.63 7.45 -17.46
C GLY A 115 27.68 8.30 -16.19
N ASN A 116 26.52 8.58 -15.59
CA ASN A 116 26.50 8.91 -14.17
C ASN A 116 25.53 8.03 -13.37
N LEU A 117 26.11 7.44 -12.33
CA LEU A 117 25.62 6.36 -11.49
C LEU A 117 24.55 6.88 -10.54
N GLY A 118 23.33 6.37 -10.71
CA GLY A 118 22.26 6.49 -9.73
C GLY A 118 21.79 5.11 -9.31
N SER A 119 22.59 4.43 -8.50
CA SER A 119 22.26 3.19 -7.82
C SER A 119 20.98 3.34 -7.00
N PHE A 120 19.93 2.59 -7.32
CA PHE A 120 19.12 1.85 -6.35
C PHE A 120 18.47 0.67 -7.06
N LYS A 121 19.14 -0.48 -6.99
CA LYS A 121 18.59 -1.78 -7.38
C LYS A 121 17.38 -2.07 -6.50
N ARG A 122 16.21 -2.25 -7.10
CA ARG A 122 15.20 -3.17 -6.55
C ARG A 122 14.96 -4.27 -7.58
N PRO A 123 14.99 -5.55 -7.18
CA PRO A 123 14.57 -6.61 -8.07
C PRO A 123 13.09 -6.41 -8.38
N VAL A 124 12.76 -6.31 -9.67
CA VAL A 124 11.39 -6.43 -10.15
C VAL A 124 10.98 -7.89 -9.94
N ARG A 125 10.48 -8.19 -8.74
CA ARG A 125 9.62 -9.36 -8.58
C ARG A 125 8.33 -8.99 -9.28
N LEU A 126 7.90 -9.82 -10.24
CA LEU A 126 6.50 -9.90 -10.64
C LEU A 126 5.72 -10.32 -9.40
N LEU A 127 5.36 -9.33 -8.58
CA LEU A 127 4.39 -9.50 -7.52
C LEU A 127 3.03 -9.42 -8.22
N PRO A 128 2.13 -10.40 -8.02
CA PRO A 128 0.73 -10.19 -8.35
C PRO A 128 0.27 -8.90 -7.65
N PRO A 129 -0.70 -8.16 -8.21
CA PRO A 129 -1.17 -6.91 -7.62
C PRO A 129 -1.55 -7.17 -6.16
N THR A 130 -0.65 -6.81 -5.23
CA THR A 130 -0.98 -6.91 -3.82
C THR A 130 -1.79 -5.67 -3.51
N TYR A 131 -3.09 -5.79 -3.61
CA TYR A 131 -4.04 -4.86 -3.04
C TYR A 131 -3.76 -4.81 -1.53
N LYS A 132 -3.07 -3.76 -1.15
CA LYS A 132 -2.78 -3.43 0.24
C LYS A 132 -3.77 -2.36 0.62
N CYS A 133 -4.56 -2.62 1.65
CA CYS A 133 -5.31 -1.55 2.28
C CYS A 133 -4.28 -0.52 2.81
N LEU A 134 -4.32 0.71 2.28
CA LEU A 134 -3.42 1.81 2.68
C LEU A 134 -3.43 2.02 4.20
N ASN A 135 -4.54 1.67 4.85
CA ASN A 135 -4.74 1.91 6.26
C ASN A 135 -4.38 0.72 7.17
N CYS A 136 -4.23 -0.54 6.71
CA CYS A 136 -4.05 -1.67 7.64
C CYS A 136 -3.00 -2.74 7.32
N ARG A 137 -2.13 -2.58 6.31
CA ARG A 137 -1.08 -3.55 5.91
C ARG A 137 -1.55 -5.00 5.62
N LYS A 138 -2.85 -5.32 5.76
CA LYS A 138 -3.41 -6.63 5.43
C LYS A 138 -3.51 -6.78 3.91
N LYS A 139 -3.02 -7.92 3.40
CA LYS A 139 -3.31 -8.42 2.06
C LYS A 139 -4.67 -9.13 2.16
N LYS A 140 -5.65 -8.77 1.34
CA LYS A 140 -6.81 -9.67 1.14
C LYS A 140 -6.28 -10.83 0.22
N LYS A 141 -6.99 -11.96 0.12
CA LYS A 141 -6.63 -13.07 -0.80
C LYS A 141 -7.61 -13.05 -1.97
N ASP A 142 -7.12 -13.29 -3.18
CA ASP A 142 -7.96 -13.20 -4.37
C ASP A 142 -8.94 -14.36 -4.29
N LYS A 143 -10.22 -14.03 -4.24
CA LYS A 143 -11.24 -14.98 -4.66
C LYS A 143 -11.29 -14.85 -6.18
N THR A 144 -10.34 -15.51 -6.83
CA THR A 144 -10.34 -15.67 -8.28
C THR A 144 -11.68 -16.23 -8.70
N LEU A 145 -12.21 -15.64 -9.77
CA LEU A 145 -13.44 -15.97 -10.45
C LEU A 145 -13.59 -17.48 -10.66
N ALA A 146 -14.78 -18.00 -10.36
CA ALA A 146 -15.32 -19.21 -10.96
C ALA A 146 -15.87 -18.88 -12.35
#